data_AF-A0A962S817-F1
#
_entry.id   AF-A0A962S817-F1
#
_cell.length_a   1.000
_cell.length_b   1.000
_cell.length_c   1.000
_cell.angle_alpha   90.00
_cell.angle_beta   90.00
_cell.angle_gamma   90.00
#
_symmetry.space_group_name_H-M   'P 1'
#
loop_
_entity.id
_entity.type
_entity.pdbx_description
1 polymer ?
#
loop_
_entity_poly.entity_id
_entity_poly.type
_entity_poly.pdbx_seq_one_letter_code
_entity_poly.pdbx_strand_id
1 'polypeptide(L)'
;VGTNAEIVLGNRDRLLAASSPTGPAFEGAQISCGQRAASGAIERVRIDRQTFEPRFRVIGCELWSDEPGFAEATAAIGVSGVCGSGIIEVIAELYLAGVINRDGVIMPPAGKSSRIIADGRTYAYLLHEQDGVVLKITQNDVRAIQLAKAALYAGIKLLMDHLGISRPDKILIAGAFGSHIDARYAMVLGLIPDCRLSNVISIGNAAGTGARIALMDHKERRLIESVLRQVEKIETAIEPRFQEHFVEAMAIPHKTDSFEMLRKELSLPETTGSDEGREQRSAGRPGARRRRKKSA
;
A
#
# COMPACT_ATOMS: atom_id res chain seq x y z
N VAL A 1 1.74 1.59 11.88
CA VAL A 1 0.64 1.52 10.89
C VAL A 1 -0.55 0.85 11.53
N GLY A 2 -1.69 1.53 11.56
CA GLY A 2 -3.01 1.04 11.98
C GLY A 2 -4.09 1.88 11.30
N THR A 3 -5.26 2.02 11.94
CA THR A 3 -6.36 2.86 11.43
C THR A 3 -5.91 4.30 11.20
N ASN A 4 -5.05 4.81 12.09
CA ASN A 4 -4.18 5.93 11.82
C ASN A 4 -2.75 5.42 11.66
N ALA A 5 -1.93 6.19 10.95
CA ALA A 5 -0.50 5.96 10.89
C ALA A 5 0.25 7.17 11.45
N GLU A 6 0.95 6.94 12.55
CA GLU A 6 1.91 7.88 13.11
C GLU A 6 3.26 7.69 12.45
N ILE A 7 3.86 8.80 12.02
CA ILE A 7 5.13 8.85 11.32
C ILE A 7 6.07 9.71 12.13
N VAL A 8 7.27 9.22 12.38
CA VAL A 8 8.38 10.01 12.92
C VAL A 8 9.53 9.94 11.93
N LEU A 9 10.02 11.10 11.49
CA LEU A 9 11.16 11.22 10.59
C LEU A 9 12.18 12.16 11.20
N GLY A 10 13.44 11.76 11.24
CA GLY A 10 14.50 12.65 11.70
C GLY A 10 15.80 11.93 12.02
N ASN A 11 16.65 12.66 12.72
CA ASN A 11 17.97 12.23 13.17
C ASN A 11 18.27 12.89 14.54
N ARG A 12 19.54 12.90 14.95
CA ARG A 12 19.96 13.52 16.22
C ARG A 12 19.79 15.05 16.27
N ASP A 13 19.63 15.69 15.13
CA ASP A 13 19.61 17.16 14.99
C ASP A 13 18.17 17.71 14.88
N ARG A 14 17.26 16.96 14.23
CA ARG A 14 15.84 17.35 14.09
C ARG A 14 14.93 16.13 14.04
N LEU A 15 13.77 16.21 14.69
CA LEU A 15 12.74 15.18 14.72
C LEU A 15 11.38 15.79 14.35
N LEU A 16 10.79 15.25 13.30
CA LEU A 16 9.46 15.62 12.82
C LEU A 16 8.48 14.48 13.09
N ALA A 17 7.24 14.81 13.41
CA ALA A 17 6.16 13.85 13.52
C ALA A 17 4.90 14.30 12.80
N ALA A 18 4.20 13.35 12.17
CA ALA A 18 2.90 13.57 11.57
C ALA A 18 1.97 12.40 11.88
N SER A 19 0.66 12.67 11.85
CA SER A 19 -0.37 11.64 11.83
C SER A 19 -1.08 11.67 10.48
N SER A 20 -1.33 10.48 9.93
CA SER A 20 -2.01 10.32 8.65
C SER A 20 -3.24 9.42 8.78
N PRO A 21 -4.41 9.83 8.24
CA PRO A 21 -5.64 9.06 8.30
C PRO A 21 -5.63 7.97 7.22
N THR A 22 -4.99 6.84 7.51
CA THR A 22 -4.89 5.71 6.58
C THR A 22 -6.18 4.89 6.47
N GLY A 23 -7.07 4.99 7.45
CA GLY A 23 -8.27 4.15 7.52
C GLY A 23 -7.95 2.68 7.83
N PRO A 24 -8.97 1.84 8.00
CA PRO A 24 -8.80 0.49 8.52
C PRO A 24 -8.50 -0.57 7.45
N ALA A 25 -8.26 -0.17 6.19
CA ALA A 25 -8.11 -1.07 5.05
C ALA A 25 -6.99 -2.10 5.25
N PHE A 26 -5.86 -1.69 5.84
CA PHE A 26 -4.74 -2.58 6.17
C PHE A 26 -5.01 -3.51 7.35
N GLU A 27 -6.08 -3.29 8.11
CA GLU A 27 -6.51 -4.21 9.18
C GLU A 27 -7.52 -5.25 8.68
N GLY A 28 -7.76 -5.28 7.35
CA GLY A 28 -8.76 -6.14 6.71
C GLY A 28 -10.19 -5.62 6.82
N ALA A 29 -10.41 -4.46 7.44
CA ALA A 29 -11.73 -3.84 7.49
C ALA A 29 -12.01 -3.08 6.19
N GLN A 30 -13.27 -3.05 5.75
CA GLN A 30 -13.71 -2.40 4.50
C GLN A 30 -13.11 -2.99 3.21
N ILE A 31 -12.56 -4.20 3.30
CA ILE A 31 -12.17 -5.02 2.16
C ILE A 31 -13.14 -6.19 2.07
N SER A 32 -13.66 -6.49 0.87
CA SER A 32 -14.76 -7.43 0.66
C SER A 32 -14.50 -8.83 1.23
N CYS A 33 -13.29 -9.35 1.05
CA CYS A 33 -12.81 -10.61 1.62
C CYS A 33 -11.81 -10.41 2.78
N GLY A 34 -11.72 -9.18 3.31
CA GLY A 34 -10.77 -8.84 4.35
C GLY A 34 -11.21 -9.33 5.72
N GLN A 35 -10.24 -9.74 6.52
CA GLN A 35 -10.46 -10.07 7.93
C GLN A 35 -9.25 -9.75 8.79
N ARG A 36 -9.43 -9.80 10.11
CA ARG A 36 -8.30 -9.73 11.04
C ARG A 36 -7.39 -10.95 10.88
N ALA A 37 -6.12 -10.79 11.25
CA ALA A 37 -5.17 -11.89 11.30
C ALA A 37 -5.64 -12.93 12.34
N ALA A 38 -6.14 -14.07 11.85
CA ALA A 38 -6.62 -15.20 12.62
C ALA A 38 -6.40 -16.49 11.82
N SER A 39 -6.48 -17.65 12.49
CA SER A 39 -6.32 -18.96 11.83
C SER A 39 -7.23 -19.08 10.60
N GLY A 40 -6.68 -19.57 9.49
CA GLY A 40 -7.37 -19.68 8.21
C GLY A 40 -7.41 -18.39 7.37
N ALA A 41 -6.90 -17.25 7.87
CA ALA A 41 -6.71 -16.06 7.07
C ALA A 41 -5.50 -16.20 6.13
N ILE A 42 -5.67 -15.89 4.84
CA ILE A 42 -4.57 -15.79 3.89
C ILE A 42 -3.64 -14.65 4.31
N GLU A 43 -2.38 -14.99 4.56
CA GLU A 43 -1.34 -14.04 5.02
C GLU A 43 -0.19 -13.84 4.03
N ARG A 44 -0.04 -14.76 3.07
CA ARG A 44 0.97 -14.69 2.00
C ARG A 44 0.35 -15.06 0.67
N VAL A 45 0.73 -14.36 -0.40
CA VAL A 45 0.21 -14.59 -1.76
C VAL A 45 1.34 -14.44 -2.78
N ARG A 46 1.41 -15.35 -3.76
CA ARG A 46 2.24 -15.23 -4.96
C ARG A 46 1.37 -15.46 -6.18
N ILE A 47 1.57 -14.69 -7.24
CA ILE A 47 0.82 -14.83 -8.49
C ILE A 47 1.79 -15.13 -9.62
N ASP A 48 1.55 -16.21 -10.35
CA ASP A 48 2.33 -16.51 -11.53
C ASP A 48 2.11 -15.42 -12.60
N ARG A 49 3.20 -14.83 -13.12
CA ARG A 49 3.12 -13.68 -14.04
C ARG A 49 2.63 -14.06 -15.44
N GLN A 50 2.58 -15.35 -15.78
CA GLN A 50 2.15 -15.84 -17.08
C GLN A 50 0.71 -16.37 -17.03
N THR A 51 0.39 -17.19 -16.03
CA THR A 51 -0.91 -17.87 -15.91
C THR A 51 -1.91 -17.13 -15.02
N PHE A 52 -1.42 -16.21 -14.18
CA PHE A 52 -2.16 -15.54 -13.12
C PHE A 52 -2.74 -16.49 -12.06
N GLU A 53 -2.28 -17.73 -11.99
CA GLU A 53 -2.67 -18.65 -10.94
C GLU A 53 -2.05 -18.21 -9.61
N PRO A 54 -2.87 -18.11 -8.54
CA PRO A 54 -2.39 -17.78 -7.22
C PRO A 54 -1.90 -19.03 -6.49
N ARG A 55 -0.88 -18.84 -5.65
CA ARG A 55 -0.61 -19.69 -4.50
C ARG A 55 -0.55 -18.85 -3.24
N PHE A 56 -1.04 -19.38 -2.13
CA PHE A 56 -1.12 -18.64 -0.88
C PHE A 56 -0.81 -19.50 0.34
N ARG A 57 -0.55 -18.85 1.47
CA ARG A 57 -0.49 -19.49 2.80
C ARG A 57 -1.51 -18.85 3.73
N VAL A 58 -2.02 -19.65 4.65
CA VAL A 58 -2.94 -19.20 5.69
C VAL A 58 -2.30 -19.27 7.06
N ILE A 59 -2.70 -18.37 7.95
CA ILE A 59 -2.26 -18.41 9.36
C ILE A 59 -2.65 -19.76 9.96
N GLY A 60 -1.66 -20.45 10.53
CA GLY A 60 -1.81 -21.80 11.08
C GLY A 60 -1.36 -22.92 10.14
N CYS A 61 -0.90 -22.61 8.92
CA CYS A 61 -0.35 -23.59 7.97
C CYS A 61 0.88 -23.04 7.24
N GLU A 62 2.01 -23.75 7.30
CA GLU A 62 3.24 -23.36 6.60
C GLU A 62 3.28 -23.79 5.13
N LEU A 63 2.43 -24.75 4.74
CA LEU A 63 2.32 -25.24 3.37
C LEU A 63 1.68 -24.18 2.47
N TRP A 64 2.13 -24.13 1.22
CA TRP A 64 1.45 -23.36 0.19
C TRP A 64 0.21 -24.10 -0.35
N SER A 65 -0.76 -23.36 -0.84
CA SER A 65 -2.04 -23.89 -1.33
C SER A 65 -1.90 -24.86 -2.52
N ASP A 66 -0.78 -24.84 -3.23
CA ASP A 66 -0.41 -25.73 -4.33
C ASP A 66 0.42 -26.96 -3.88
N GLU A 67 0.77 -27.04 -2.60
CA GLU A 67 1.58 -28.14 -2.06
C GLU A 67 0.70 -29.32 -1.58
N PRO A 68 1.14 -30.58 -1.80
CA PRO A 68 0.44 -31.75 -1.26
C PRO A 68 0.31 -31.67 0.26
N GLY A 69 -0.86 -32.02 0.79
CA GLY A 69 -1.12 -31.96 2.24
C GLY A 69 -1.74 -30.66 2.72
N PHE A 70 -1.83 -29.61 1.87
CA PHE A 70 -2.43 -28.34 2.28
C PHE A 70 -3.90 -28.50 2.67
N ALA A 71 -4.69 -29.23 1.88
CA ALA A 71 -6.11 -29.43 2.14
C ALA A 71 -6.33 -30.16 3.47
N GLU A 72 -5.53 -31.19 3.75
CA GLU A 72 -5.57 -31.96 4.99
C GLU A 72 -5.11 -31.12 6.18
N ALA A 73 -4.02 -30.35 6.03
CA ALA A 73 -3.48 -29.48 7.08
C ALA A 73 -4.42 -28.32 7.44
N THR A 74 -5.21 -27.86 6.46
CA THR A 74 -6.16 -26.75 6.64
C THR A 74 -7.58 -27.19 6.90
N ALA A 75 -7.90 -28.49 6.85
CA ALA A 75 -9.26 -29.02 7.01
C ALA A 75 -9.99 -28.53 8.28
N ALA A 76 -9.25 -28.36 9.39
CA ALA A 76 -9.83 -27.91 10.66
C ALA A 76 -10.03 -26.38 10.75
N ILE A 77 -9.21 -25.61 10.05
CA ILE A 77 -9.17 -24.14 10.16
C ILE A 77 -9.83 -23.43 8.97
N GLY A 78 -9.90 -24.10 7.82
CA GLY A 78 -10.40 -23.59 6.55
C GLY A 78 -9.58 -22.44 5.97
N VAL A 79 -10.08 -21.90 4.86
CA VAL A 79 -9.65 -20.64 4.27
C VAL A 79 -10.83 -19.68 4.40
N SER A 80 -10.72 -18.64 5.23
CA SER A 80 -11.89 -17.84 5.66
C SER A 80 -11.89 -16.40 5.17
N GLY A 81 -10.73 -15.89 4.75
CA GLY A 81 -10.58 -14.51 4.28
C GLY A 81 -9.11 -14.15 4.10
N VAL A 82 -8.84 -12.86 3.89
CA VAL A 82 -7.49 -12.34 3.66
C VAL A 82 -7.14 -11.35 4.76
N CYS A 83 -6.04 -11.59 5.47
CA CYS A 83 -5.57 -10.62 6.47
C CYS A 83 -4.78 -9.49 5.80
N GLY A 84 -4.48 -8.43 6.54
CA GLY A 84 -3.85 -7.25 5.96
C GLY A 84 -2.50 -7.50 5.27
N SER A 85 -1.67 -8.44 5.74
CA SER A 85 -0.44 -8.80 5.03
C SER A 85 -0.74 -9.50 3.71
N GLY A 86 -1.75 -10.37 3.68
CA GLY A 86 -2.26 -10.98 2.46
C GLY A 86 -2.82 -9.95 1.47
N ILE A 87 -3.50 -8.90 1.95
CA ILE A 87 -4.02 -7.80 1.11
C ILE A 87 -2.88 -6.98 0.49
N ILE A 88 -1.82 -6.67 1.25
CA ILE A 88 -0.64 -6.00 0.70
C ILE A 88 0.00 -6.87 -0.39
N GLU A 89 0.24 -8.15 -0.08
CA GLU A 89 0.91 -9.04 -1.03
C GLU A 89 0.07 -9.29 -2.28
N VAL A 90 -1.24 -9.56 -2.16
CA VAL A 90 -2.09 -9.82 -3.34
C VAL A 90 -2.16 -8.61 -4.27
N ILE A 91 -2.31 -7.39 -3.75
CA ILE A 91 -2.39 -6.20 -4.62
C ILE A 91 -1.04 -5.91 -5.27
N ALA A 92 0.05 -6.05 -4.51
CA ALA A 92 1.39 -5.89 -5.06
C ALA A 92 1.72 -6.97 -6.12
N GLU A 93 1.35 -8.23 -5.89
CA GLU A 93 1.49 -9.32 -6.87
C GLU A 93 0.64 -9.10 -8.12
N LEU A 94 -0.62 -8.65 -7.96
CA LEU A 94 -1.48 -8.30 -9.10
C LEU A 94 -0.87 -7.19 -9.95
N TYR A 95 -0.20 -6.22 -9.32
CA TYR A 95 0.52 -5.16 -10.04
C TYR A 95 1.73 -5.74 -10.77
N LEU A 96 2.55 -6.54 -10.10
CA LEU A 96 3.74 -7.17 -10.69
C LEU A 96 3.41 -8.14 -11.84
N ALA A 97 2.27 -8.81 -11.78
CA ALA A 97 1.76 -9.68 -12.84
C ALA A 97 1.10 -8.89 -13.99
N GLY A 98 0.87 -7.58 -13.83
CA GLY A 98 0.18 -6.74 -14.81
C GLY A 98 -1.33 -6.98 -14.88
N VAL A 99 -1.91 -7.64 -13.86
CA VAL A 99 -3.37 -7.80 -13.71
C VAL A 99 -4.01 -6.47 -13.32
N ILE A 100 -3.33 -5.68 -12.48
CA ILE A 100 -3.68 -4.27 -12.27
C ILE A 100 -2.63 -3.36 -12.91
N ASN A 101 -3.10 -2.27 -13.52
CA ASN A 101 -2.21 -1.24 -14.02
C ASN A 101 -1.72 -0.32 -12.89
N ARG A 102 -0.86 0.65 -13.25
CA ARG A 102 -0.33 1.65 -12.32
C ARG A 102 -1.41 2.46 -11.59
N ASP A 103 -2.55 2.70 -12.24
CA ASP A 103 -3.68 3.42 -11.64
C ASP A 103 -4.55 2.52 -10.77
N GLY A 104 -4.18 1.25 -10.57
CA GLY A 104 -4.93 0.27 -9.78
C GLY A 104 -6.19 -0.26 -10.48
N VAL A 105 -6.30 -0.10 -11.79
CA VAL A 105 -7.43 -0.64 -12.56
C VAL A 105 -7.18 -2.11 -12.85
N ILE A 106 -8.13 -2.99 -12.49
CA ILE A 106 -8.09 -4.41 -12.87
C ILE A 106 -8.38 -4.52 -14.37
N MET A 107 -7.39 -5.03 -15.10
CA MET A 107 -7.45 -5.16 -16.55
C MET A 107 -8.31 -6.38 -16.94
N PRO A 108 -9.01 -6.34 -18.08
CA PRO A 108 -9.75 -7.49 -18.57
C PRO A 108 -8.81 -8.69 -18.79
N PRO A 109 -9.31 -9.94 -18.67
CA PRO A 109 -8.49 -11.15 -18.76
C PRO A 109 -7.74 -11.29 -20.08
N ALA A 110 -8.25 -10.68 -21.17
CA ALA A 110 -7.72 -10.83 -22.53
C ALA A 110 -7.47 -12.31 -22.92
N GLY A 111 -8.28 -13.23 -22.40
CA GLY A 111 -8.15 -14.68 -22.63
C GLY A 111 -7.01 -15.37 -21.87
N LYS A 112 -6.33 -14.69 -20.94
CA LYS A 112 -5.15 -15.24 -20.23
C LYS A 112 -5.47 -16.12 -19.03
N SER A 113 -6.59 -15.89 -18.34
CA SER A 113 -6.91 -16.59 -17.10
C SER A 113 -8.41 -16.55 -16.79
N SER A 114 -8.95 -17.61 -16.20
CA SER A 114 -10.29 -17.65 -15.61
C SER A 114 -10.38 -16.90 -14.27
N ARG A 115 -9.23 -16.52 -13.68
CA ARG A 115 -9.17 -15.81 -12.41
C ARG A 115 -9.66 -14.37 -12.48
N ILE A 116 -9.73 -13.75 -13.66
CA ILE A 116 -10.24 -12.38 -13.81
C ILE A 116 -11.67 -12.47 -14.32
N ILE A 117 -12.63 -12.10 -13.47
CA ILE A 117 -14.07 -12.23 -13.70
C ILE A 117 -14.75 -10.87 -13.79
N ALA A 118 -15.85 -10.80 -14.52
CA ALA A 118 -16.66 -9.58 -14.59
C ALA A 118 -17.32 -9.27 -13.23
N ASP A 119 -17.29 -8.01 -12.82
CA ASP A 119 -17.90 -7.49 -11.60
C ASP A 119 -18.57 -6.15 -11.91
N GLY A 120 -19.82 -6.23 -12.38
CA GLY A 120 -20.58 -5.08 -12.89
C GLY A 120 -19.93 -4.46 -14.14
N ARG A 121 -19.47 -3.20 -14.02
CA ARG A 121 -18.78 -2.46 -15.10
C ARG A 121 -17.25 -2.60 -15.01
N THR A 122 -16.77 -3.36 -14.05
CA THR A 122 -15.35 -3.55 -13.74
C THR A 122 -15.02 -5.05 -13.72
N TYR A 123 -13.81 -5.38 -13.29
CA TYR A 123 -13.35 -6.76 -13.10
C TYR A 123 -12.97 -6.99 -11.64
N ALA A 124 -12.97 -8.24 -11.24
CA ALA A 124 -12.44 -8.71 -9.96
C ALA A 124 -11.46 -9.86 -10.21
N TYR A 125 -10.50 -10.04 -9.30
CA TYR A 125 -9.58 -11.17 -9.31
C TYR A 125 -10.03 -12.23 -8.30
N LEU A 126 -10.29 -13.44 -8.75
CA LEU A 126 -10.68 -14.60 -7.95
C LEU A 126 -9.45 -15.24 -7.30
N LEU A 127 -9.23 -14.96 -6.01
CA LEU A 127 -8.08 -15.48 -5.28
C LEU A 127 -8.31 -16.93 -4.83
N HIS A 128 -9.52 -17.26 -4.37
CA HIS A 128 -9.87 -18.58 -3.87
C HIS A 128 -11.36 -18.87 -4.08
N GLU A 129 -11.66 -20.09 -4.50
CA GLU A 129 -13.02 -20.61 -4.59
C GLU A 129 -13.01 -22.11 -4.25
N GLN A 130 -13.54 -22.46 -3.09
CA GLN A 130 -13.68 -23.85 -2.66
C GLN A 130 -14.76 -23.97 -1.57
N ASP A 131 -15.54 -25.06 -1.58
CA ASP A 131 -16.50 -25.39 -0.53
C ASP A 131 -17.49 -24.25 -0.17
N GLY A 132 -17.88 -23.47 -1.18
CA GLY A 132 -18.78 -22.32 -1.05
C GLY A 132 -18.13 -21.03 -0.55
N VAL A 133 -16.84 -21.06 -0.20
CA VAL A 133 -16.06 -19.85 0.12
C VAL A 133 -15.51 -19.25 -1.17
N VAL A 134 -15.87 -18.00 -1.44
CA VAL A 134 -15.38 -17.24 -2.61
C VAL A 134 -14.66 -15.99 -2.12
N LEU A 135 -13.34 -15.95 -2.29
CA LEU A 135 -12.50 -14.80 -1.97
C LEU A 135 -12.07 -14.13 -3.27
N LYS A 136 -12.58 -12.92 -3.52
CA LYS A 136 -12.23 -12.10 -4.68
C LYS A 136 -11.70 -10.74 -4.25
N ILE A 137 -10.75 -10.20 -5.01
CA ILE A 137 -10.26 -8.83 -4.90
C ILE A 137 -11.01 -7.99 -5.92
N THR A 138 -11.88 -7.11 -5.45
CA THR A 138 -12.70 -6.24 -6.30
C THR A 138 -11.97 -4.95 -6.64
N GLN A 139 -12.47 -4.23 -7.65
CA GLN A 139 -11.95 -2.91 -7.98
C GLN A 139 -12.05 -1.92 -6.79
N ASN A 140 -13.10 -2.03 -5.97
CA ASN A 140 -13.28 -1.18 -4.79
C ASN A 140 -12.26 -1.50 -3.69
N ASP A 141 -11.90 -2.78 -3.53
CA ASP A 141 -10.86 -3.19 -2.57
C ASP A 141 -9.51 -2.57 -2.94
N VAL A 142 -9.15 -2.59 -4.23
CA VAL A 142 -7.93 -1.93 -4.73
C VAL A 142 -7.98 -0.42 -4.45
N ARG A 143 -9.13 0.22 -4.66
CA ARG A 143 -9.31 1.66 -4.39
C ARG A 143 -9.17 2.00 -2.90
N ALA A 144 -9.75 1.19 -2.02
CA ALA A 144 -9.63 1.37 -0.57
C ALA A 144 -8.15 1.32 -0.13
N ILE A 145 -7.38 0.38 -0.68
CA ILE A 145 -5.95 0.27 -0.37
C ILE A 145 -5.13 1.40 -0.99
N GLN A 146 -5.46 1.86 -2.20
CA GLN A 146 -4.81 3.03 -2.78
C GLN A 146 -5.02 4.28 -1.93
N LEU A 147 -6.23 4.54 -1.44
CA LEU A 147 -6.51 5.68 -0.56
C LEU A 147 -5.69 5.58 0.73
N ALA A 148 -5.67 4.39 1.34
CA ALA A 148 -4.95 4.14 2.59
C ALA A 148 -3.44 4.33 2.44
N LYS A 149 -2.83 3.74 1.40
CA LYS A 149 -1.39 3.88 1.16
C LYS A 149 -1.01 5.29 0.70
N ALA A 150 -1.85 5.96 -0.07
CA ALA A 150 -1.61 7.34 -0.51
C ALA A 150 -1.57 8.31 0.67
N ALA A 151 -2.48 8.15 1.64
CA ALA A 151 -2.47 8.94 2.87
C ALA A 151 -1.15 8.78 3.63
N LEU A 152 -0.70 7.54 3.85
CA LEU A 152 0.56 7.27 4.56
C LEU A 152 1.75 7.87 3.80
N TYR A 153 1.87 7.57 2.51
CA TYR A 153 2.97 8.04 1.69
C TYR A 153 3.04 9.56 1.63
N ALA A 154 1.90 10.24 1.48
CA ALA A 154 1.82 11.70 1.47
C ALA A 154 2.31 12.30 2.79
N GLY A 155 1.93 11.71 3.92
CA GLY A 155 2.45 12.13 5.23
C GLY A 155 3.97 11.97 5.33
N ILE A 156 4.51 10.84 4.83
CA ILE A 156 5.97 10.60 4.84
C ILE A 156 6.69 11.61 3.94
N LYS A 157 6.18 11.82 2.71
CA LYS A 157 6.78 12.72 1.73
C LYS A 157 6.78 14.16 2.23
N LEU A 158 5.73 14.55 2.92
CA LEU A 158 5.64 15.86 3.54
C LEU A 158 6.73 16.06 4.60
N LEU A 159 6.95 15.08 5.48
CA LEU A 159 8.05 15.16 6.44
C LEU A 159 9.41 15.20 5.74
N MET A 160 9.57 14.46 4.63
CA MET A 160 10.79 14.48 3.83
C MET A 160 11.07 15.85 3.21
N ASP A 161 10.04 16.53 2.68
CA ASP A 161 10.13 17.90 2.18
C ASP A 161 10.59 18.86 3.28
N HIS A 162 9.95 18.80 4.46
CA HIS A 162 10.31 19.64 5.61
C HIS A 162 11.73 19.39 6.11
N LEU A 163 12.20 18.14 6.07
CA LEU A 163 13.57 17.77 6.45
C LEU A 163 14.60 18.02 5.33
N GLY A 164 14.14 18.29 4.10
CA GLY A 164 15.00 18.54 2.93
C GLY A 164 15.70 17.28 2.40
N ILE A 165 15.08 16.10 2.54
CA ILE A 165 15.66 14.84 2.05
C ILE A 165 14.85 14.24 0.91
N SER A 166 15.52 13.60 -0.04
CA SER A 166 14.86 12.89 -1.14
C SER A 166 14.58 11.42 -0.84
N ARG A 167 15.29 10.83 0.13
CA ARG A 167 15.15 9.42 0.50
C ARG A 167 15.59 9.16 1.95
N PRO A 168 14.89 8.32 2.73
CA PRO A 168 15.39 7.86 4.02
C PRO A 168 16.50 6.80 3.87
N ASP A 169 17.48 6.82 4.76
CA ASP A 169 18.51 5.78 4.83
C ASP A 169 18.01 4.47 5.45
N LYS A 170 17.03 4.57 6.35
CA LYS A 170 16.48 3.47 7.13
C LYS A 170 15.00 3.69 7.39
N ILE A 171 14.21 2.63 7.32
CA ILE A 171 12.77 2.64 7.64
C ILE A 171 12.52 1.62 8.74
N LEU A 172 11.87 2.05 9.82
CA LEU A 172 11.45 1.17 10.90
C LEU A 172 9.92 1.07 10.88
N ILE A 173 9.40 -0.14 10.75
CA ILE A 173 7.95 -0.38 10.71
C ILE A 173 7.52 -0.95 12.07
N ALA A 174 6.68 -0.19 12.77
CA ALA A 174 6.12 -0.56 14.07
C ALA A 174 4.61 -0.82 14.01
N GLY A 175 4.14 -1.57 15.01
CA GLY A 175 2.74 -1.94 15.22
C GLY A 175 2.50 -3.43 14.96
N ALA A 176 1.37 -3.94 15.48
CA ALA A 176 0.96 -5.33 15.29
C ALA A 176 0.75 -5.70 13.82
N PHE A 177 0.35 -4.72 13.00
CA PHE A 177 0.34 -4.87 11.55
C PHE A 177 1.75 -5.02 10.98
N GLY A 178 2.68 -4.17 11.42
CA GLY A 178 4.05 -4.09 10.93
C GLY A 178 4.90 -5.35 11.11
N SER A 179 4.61 -6.21 12.08
CA SER A 179 5.39 -7.43 12.36
C SER A 179 5.28 -8.51 11.28
N HIS A 180 4.24 -8.45 10.43
CA HIS A 180 3.96 -9.50 9.45
C HIS A 180 4.05 -9.03 7.99
N ILE A 181 4.38 -7.76 7.76
CA ILE A 181 4.53 -7.17 6.43
C ILE A 181 5.91 -7.47 5.88
N ASP A 182 5.94 -7.96 4.65
CA ASP A 182 7.17 -8.05 3.87
C ASP A 182 7.51 -6.66 3.27
N ALA A 183 8.71 -6.18 3.60
CA ALA A 183 9.21 -4.87 3.18
C ALA A 183 9.20 -4.67 1.66
N ARG A 184 9.45 -5.74 0.89
CA ARG A 184 9.43 -5.70 -0.58
C ARG A 184 8.04 -5.33 -1.06
N TYR A 185 7.01 -6.03 -0.59
CA TYR A 185 5.64 -5.81 -1.04
C TYR A 185 5.06 -4.49 -0.54
N ALA A 186 5.42 -4.06 0.66
CA ALA A 186 5.10 -2.71 1.14
C ALA A 186 5.65 -1.62 0.21
N MET A 187 6.90 -1.78 -0.26
CA MET A 187 7.53 -0.81 -1.15
C MET A 187 6.97 -0.90 -2.58
N VAL A 188 6.70 -2.10 -3.10
CA VAL A 188 6.03 -2.30 -4.40
C VAL A 188 4.66 -1.65 -4.45
N LEU A 189 3.87 -1.77 -3.37
CA LEU A 189 2.59 -1.11 -3.25
C LEU A 189 2.71 0.42 -3.19
N GLY A 190 3.88 0.94 -2.78
CA GLY A 190 4.10 2.34 -2.46
C GLY A 190 3.52 2.74 -1.11
N LEU A 191 3.52 1.82 -0.15
CA LEU A 191 3.15 2.11 1.25
C LEU A 191 4.25 2.90 1.97
N ILE A 192 5.50 2.63 1.58
CA ILE A 192 6.71 3.27 2.11
C ILE A 192 7.54 3.83 0.95
N PRO A 193 8.34 4.90 1.18
CA PRO A 193 9.24 5.44 0.17
C PRO A 193 10.35 4.44 -0.19
N ASP A 194 10.99 4.70 -1.32
CA ASP A 194 12.13 3.93 -1.78
C ASP A 194 13.25 3.89 -0.72
N CYS A 195 13.79 2.72 -0.47
CA CYS A 195 14.89 2.49 0.45
C CYS A 195 15.57 1.18 0.06
N ARG A 196 16.79 0.92 0.52
CA ARG A 196 17.36 -0.41 0.38
C ARG A 196 16.53 -1.39 1.20
N LEU A 197 16.10 -2.52 0.62
CA LEU A 197 15.21 -3.45 1.34
C LEU A 197 15.86 -3.96 2.65
N SER A 198 17.18 -4.14 2.66
CA SER A 198 17.95 -4.50 3.86
C SER A 198 17.91 -3.45 4.99
N ASN A 199 17.50 -2.22 4.69
CA ASN A 199 17.37 -1.13 5.65
C ASN A 199 15.91 -0.88 6.08
N VAL A 200 14.96 -1.69 5.61
CA VAL A 200 13.57 -1.67 6.05
C VAL A 200 13.37 -2.78 7.08
N ILE A 201 13.18 -2.38 8.34
CA ILE A 201 13.19 -3.32 9.47
C ILE A 201 11.86 -3.25 10.21
N SER A 202 11.23 -4.41 10.41
CA SER A 202 10.11 -4.51 11.34
C SER A 202 10.60 -4.57 12.78
N ILE A 203 10.08 -3.68 13.63
CA ILE A 203 10.46 -3.58 15.04
C ILE A 203 9.34 -3.98 16.00
N GLY A 204 8.24 -4.52 15.46
CA GLY A 204 7.11 -5.02 16.24
C GLY A 204 6.43 -3.93 17.09
N ASN A 205 6.05 -4.27 18.33
CA ASN A 205 5.37 -3.36 19.25
C ASN A 205 6.35 -2.40 19.93
N ALA A 206 6.74 -1.35 19.21
CA ALA A 206 7.63 -0.30 19.70
C ALA A 206 7.04 0.44 20.92
N ALA A 207 5.72 0.69 20.94
CA ALA A 207 5.05 1.37 22.04
C ALA A 207 5.14 0.56 23.35
N GLY A 208 4.85 -0.74 23.30
CA GLY A 208 4.98 -1.62 24.46
C GLY A 208 6.43 -1.76 24.93
N THR A 209 7.38 -1.82 23.99
CA THR A 209 8.81 -1.83 24.31
C THR A 209 9.26 -0.55 25.00
N GLY A 210 8.86 0.62 24.49
CA GLY A 210 9.15 1.92 25.09
C GLY A 210 8.52 2.07 26.48
N ALA A 211 7.29 1.60 26.67
CA ALA A 211 6.63 1.59 27.98
C ALA A 211 7.41 0.77 29.01
N ARG A 212 7.91 -0.41 28.62
CA ARG A 212 8.76 -1.25 29.49
C ARG A 212 10.07 -0.55 29.85
N ILE A 213 10.73 0.10 28.88
CA ILE A 213 11.97 0.86 29.11
C ILE A 213 11.72 1.98 30.12
N ALA A 214 10.68 2.80 29.89
CA ALA A 214 10.34 3.92 30.77
C ALA A 214 9.92 3.47 32.19
N LEU A 215 9.34 2.27 32.33
CA LEU A 215 8.99 1.69 33.62
C LEU A 215 10.22 1.21 34.41
N MET A 216 11.18 0.60 33.73
CA MET A 216 12.33 -0.06 34.36
C MET A 216 13.53 0.86 34.59
N ASP A 217 13.66 1.96 33.83
CA ASP A 217 14.79 2.88 33.93
C ASP A 217 14.35 4.35 33.99
N HIS A 218 14.57 4.99 35.15
CA HIS A 218 14.26 6.39 35.37
C HIS A 218 15.09 7.35 34.50
N LYS A 219 16.31 7.00 34.11
CA LYS A 219 17.13 7.82 33.22
C LYS A 219 16.56 7.81 31.81
N GLU A 220 16.23 6.63 31.29
CA GLU A 220 15.59 6.48 29.97
C GLU A 220 14.24 7.17 29.92
N ARG A 221 13.43 7.07 30.99
CA ARG A 221 12.17 7.82 31.09
C ARG A 221 12.37 9.32 30.94
N ARG A 222 13.36 9.91 31.65
CA ARG A 222 13.67 11.34 31.53
C ARG A 222 14.20 11.68 30.13
N LEU A 223 14.98 10.79 29.51
CA LEU A 223 15.43 10.97 28.14
C LEU A 223 14.24 11.04 27.17
N ILE A 224 13.29 10.10 27.26
CA ILE A 224 12.06 10.12 26.45
C ILE A 224 11.31 11.45 26.65
N GLU A 225 11.10 11.89 27.89
CA GLU A 225 10.46 13.17 28.19
C GLU A 225 11.20 14.38 27.58
N SER A 226 12.53 14.33 27.52
CA SER A 226 13.34 15.39 26.91
C SER A 226 13.26 15.38 25.37
N VAL A 227 13.29 14.21 24.76
CA VAL A 227 13.19 14.03 23.29
C VAL A 227 11.82 14.50 22.81
N LEU A 228 10.74 14.18 23.54
CA LEU A 228 9.38 14.60 23.19
C LEU A 228 9.23 16.13 23.06
N ARG A 229 10.03 16.92 23.80
CA ARG A 229 10.01 18.40 23.71
C ARG A 229 10.67 18.92 22.43
N GLN A 230 11.46 18.10 21.75
CA GLN A 230 12.17 18.45 20.52
C GLN A 230 11.41 18.00 19.26
N VAL A 231 10.33 17.22 19.42
CA VAL A 231 9.52 16.75 18.29
C VAL A 231 8.71 17.89 17.73
N GLU A 232 8.95 18.22 16.47
CA GLU A 232 8.17 19.19 15.71
C GLU A 232 6.98 18.47 15.06
N LYS A 233 5.77 18.85 15.47
CA LYS A 233 4.54 18.28 14.92
C LYS A 233 4.18 19.00 13.62
N ILE A 234 4.03 18.25 12.54
CA ILE A 234 3.57 18.74 11.25
C ILE A 234 2.11 18.32 11.05
N GLU A 235 1.23 19.31 10.90
CA GLU A 235 -0.21 19.09 10.78
C GLU A 235 -0.62 18.92 9.32
N THR A 236 -0.66 17.67 8.88
CA THR A 236 -0.98 17.26 7.50
C THR A 236 -2.24 17.92 6.91
N ALA A 237 -3.25 18.23 7.74
CA ALA A 237 -4.51 18.84 7.31
C ALA A 237 -4.40 20.29 6.80
N ILE A 238 -3.40 21.05 7.27
CA ILE A 238 -3.20 22.46 6.86
C ILE A 238 -2.04 22.64 5.88
N GLU A 239 -1.36 21.55 5.56
CA GLU A 239 -0.19 21.59 4.70
C GLU A 239 -0.59 21.67 3.21
N PRO A 240 -0.13 22.71 2.47
CA PRO A 240 -0.58 22.94 1.10
C PRO A 240 -0.28 21.80 0.12
N ARG A 241 0.85 21.10 0.33
CA ARG A 241 1.33 20.03 -0.57
C ARG A 241 0.79 18.64 -0.23
N PHE A 242 0.05 18.47 0.86
CA PHE A 242 -0.45 17.14 1.24
C PHE A 242 -1.34 16.54 0.15
N GLN A 243 -2.25 17.33 -0.40
CA GLN A 243 -3.16 16.87 -1.46
C GLN A 243 -2.41 16.51 -2.76
N GLU A 244 -1.36 17.25 -3.11
CA GLU A 244 -0.48 16.96 -4.25
C GLU A 244 0.18 15.60 -4.06
N HIS A 245 0.88 15.41 -2.93
CA HIS A 245 1.53 14.15 -2.57
C HIS A 245 0.55 12.98 -2.51
N PHE A 246 -0.66 13.21 -1.99
CA PHE A 246 -1.71 12.19 -1.93
C PHE A 246 -2.12 11.72 -3.33
N VAL A 247 -2.39 12.64 -4.25
CA VAL A 247 -2.80 12.30 -5.62
C VAL A 247 -1.69 11.56 -6.35
N GLU A 248 -0.44 11.99 -6.21
CA GLU A 248 0.70 11.30 -6.81
C GLU A 248 0.92 9.90 -6.22
N ALA A 249 0.65 9.74 -4.93
CA ALA A 249 0.74 8.47 -4.22
C ALA A 249 -0.45 7.53 -4.47
N MET A 250 -1.46 7.90 -5.26
CA MET A 250 -2.52 6.95 -5.65
C MET A 250 -2.01 5.89 -6.65
N ALA A 251 -1.06 6.25 -7.51
CA ALA A 251 -0.44 5.33 -8.48
C ALA A 251 0.45 4.29 -7.79
N ILE A 252 0.60 3.08 -8.31
CA ILE A 252 1.43 2.00 -7.73
C ILE A 252 2.76 1.87 -8.50
N PRO A 253 3.95 1.98 -7.85
CA PRO A 253 4.14 2.37 -6.45
C PRO A 253 3.86 3.86 -6.19
N HIS A 254 4.15 4.73 -7.16
CA HIS A 254 3.91 6.18 -7.10
C HIS A 254 3.87 6.80 -8.50
N LYS A 255 3.34 8.02 -8.69
CA LYS A 255 3.26 8.71 -10.00
C LYS A 255 4.59 9.34 -10.47
N THR A 256 5.37 9.89 -9.55
CA THR A 256 6.58 10.70 -9.87
C THR A 256 7.86 10.09 -9.31
N ASP A 257 7.87 9.67 -8.04
CA ASP A 257 9.01 8.97 -7.42
C ASP A 257 9.47 7.73 -8.21
N SER A 258 10.79 7.60 -8.40
CA SER A 258 11.42 6.65 -9.33
C SER A 258 11.56 5.21 -8.80
N PHE A 259 11.61 5.03 -7.47
CA PHE A 259 11.83 3.74 -6.80
C PHE A 259 13.09 3.00 -7.30
N GLU A 260 14.21 3.71 -7.39
CA GLU A 260 15.48 3.19 -7.93
C GLU A 260 16.05 2.01 -7.14
N MET A 261 15.96 2.02 -5.81
CA MET A 261 16.48 0.92 -4.99
C MET A 261 15.62 -0.32 -5.19
N LEU A 262 14.29 -0.17 -5.21
CA LEU A 262 13.39 -1.28 -5.53
C LEU A 262 13.65 -1.84 -6.94
N ARG A 263 13.83 -0.97 -7.95
CA ARG A 263 14.09 -1.40 -9.34
C ARG A 263 15.39 -2.16 -9.52
N LYS A 264 16.39 -1.97 -8.65
CA LYS A 264 17.63 -2.76 -8.66
C LYS A 264 17.42 -4.19 -8.19
N GLU A 265 16.40 -4.44 -7.37
CA GLU A 265 16.10 -5.76 -6.81
C GLU A 265 14.94 -6.46 -7.52
N LEU A 266 14.07 -5.71 -8.21
CA LEU A 266 12.85 -6.24 -8.82
C LEU A 266 12.51 -5.54 -10.13
N SER A 267 12.19 -6.32 -11.16
CA SER A 267 11.61 -5.81 -12.40
C SER A 267 10.16 -5.41 -12.18
N LEU A 268 9.90 -4.09 -12.13
CA LEU A 268 8.57 -3.50 -12.08
C LEU A 268 7.97 -3.39 -13.49
N PRO A 269 6.63 -3.50 -13.64
CA PRO A 269 5.95 -3.23 -14.91
C PRO A 269 6.34 -1.86 -15.49
N GLU A 270 6.46 -1.80 -16.82
CA GLU A 270 6.75 -0.53 -17.50
C GLU A 270 5.61 0.47 -17.33
N THR A 271 5.97 1.74 -17.15
CA THR A 271 5.02 2.84 -17.12
C THR A 271 4.57 3.14 -18.54
N THR A 272 3.52 2.47 -19.03
CA THR A 272 2.83 2.96 -20.23
C THR A 272 2.16 4.28 -19.87
N GLY A 273 2.78 5.39 -20.28
CA GLY A 273 2.32 6.74 -20.00
C GLY A 273 0.93 6.99 -20.58
N SER A 274 -0.08 7.08 -19.72
CA SER A 274 -1.41 7.58 -20.09
C SER A 274 -1.46 9.11 -20.22
N ASP A 275 -0.35 9.82 -19.96
CA ASP A 275 -0.28 11.29 -19.99
C ASP A 275 -0.05 11.87 -21.41
N GLU A 276 0.42 11.10 -22.41
CA GLU A 276 0.59 11.63 -23.79
C GLU A 276 -0.76 11.92 -24.50
N GLY A 277 -1.86 11.34 -24.02
CA GLY A 277 -3.20 11.51 -24.63
C GLY A 277 -3.97 12.76 -24.19
N ARG A 278 -3.50 13.49 -23.17
CA ARG A 278 -4.22 14.65 -22.61
C ARG A 278 -3.75 16.00 -23.14
N GLU A 279 -2.48 16.14 -23.50
CA GLU A 279 -1.94 17.42 -24.01
C GLU A 279 -2.34 17.70 -25.48
N GLN A 280 -2.62 16.68 -26.29
CA GLN A 280 -2.99 16.88 -27.70
C GLN A 280 -4.46 17.25 -27.95
N ARG A 281 -5.33 17.26 -26.92
CA ARG A 281 -6.75 17.63 -27.07
C ARG A 281 -7.09 19.09 -26.74
N SER A 282 -6.14 19.90 -26.27
CA SER A 282 -6.37 21.32 -25.96
C SER A 282 -5.88 22.30 -27.04
N ALA A 283 -5.12 21.84 -28.03
CA ALA A 283 -4.63 22.66 -29.14
C ALA A 283 -5.48 22.50 -30.40
N GLY A 284 -6.69 23.10 -30.42
CA GLY A 284 -7.49 23.09 -31.65
C GLY A 284 -8.85 23.75 -31.59
N ARG A 285 -8.90 25.11 -31.63
CA ARG A 285 -9.83 25.92 -32.46
C ARG A 285 -9.74 27.42 -32.09
N PRO A 286 -9.29 28.31 -32.99
CA PRO A 286 -9.50 29.74 -32.84
C PRO A 286 -10.96 30.08 -33.20
N GLY A 287 -11.75 30.47 -32.21
CA GLY A 287 -13.12 30.95 -32.42
C GLY A 287 -13.13 32.34 -33.05
N ALA A 288 -13.43 32.40 -34.35
CA ALA A 288 -13.67 33.64 -35.08
C ALA A 288 -14.93 34.36 -34.55
N ARG A 289 -14.75 35.49 -33.85
CA ARG A 289 -15.83 36.36 -33.37
C ARG A 289 -16.35 37.22 -34.52
N ARG A 290 -17.37 36.73 -35.23
CA ARG A 290 -18.07 37.48 -36.29
C ARG A 290 -19.11 38.43 -35.65
N ARG A 291 -18.78 39.72 -35.56
CA ARG A 291 -19.74 40.81 -35.25
C ARG A 291 -20.81 40.87 -36.35
N ARG A 292 -22.08 40.65 -36.00
CA ARG A 292 -23.23 41.07 -36.83
C ARG A 292 -23.91 42.24 -36.15
N LYS A 293 -23.75 43.43 -36.73
CA LYS A 293 -24.67 44.56 -36.60
C LYS A 293 -26.02 44.15 -37.21
N LYS A 294 -27.13 44.40 -36.51
CA LYS A 294 -28.39 44.76 -37.15
C LYS A 294 -29.10 45.81 -36.31
N SER A 295 -29.22 46.97 -36.92
CA SER A 295 -30.16 48.06 -36.68
C SER A 295 -31.54 47.68 -37.21
N ALA A 296 -32.58 47.94 -36.42
CA ALA A 296 -33.88 48.52 -36.76
C ALA A 296 -34.71 48.53 -35.48
#